data_AF-F0SWN7-F1
#
_entry.id   AF-F0SWN7-F1
#
_cell.length_a   1.000
_cell.length_b   1.000
_cell.length_c   1.000
_cell.angle_alpha   90.00
_cell.angle_beta   90.00
_cell.angle_gamma   90.00
#
_symmetry.space_group_name_H-M   'P 1'
#
loop_
_entity.id
_entity.type
_entity.pdbx_description
1 polymer ?
#
loop_
_entity_poly.entity_id
_entity_poly.type
_entity_poly.pdbx_seq_one_letter_code
_entity_poly.pdbx_strand_id
1 'polypeptide(L)' 'MIGNLFSELVPLCDGDCSGLKDDDFIISGIITGTDKKATIKLTDYGCEYYGDVQELERLREKRCLIRGAFHASEES' A
#
# COMPACT_ATOMS: atom_id res chain seq x y z
N MET A 1 -8.53 2.87 9.32
CA MET A 1 -7.98 1.60 8.76
C MET A 1 -6.54 1.75 8.28
N ILE A 2 -6.13 2.90 7.70
CA ILE A 2 -4.74 3.20 7.30
C ILE A 2 -3.71 2.99 8.43
N GLY A 3 -4.00 3.44 9.65
CA GLY A 3 -3.09 3.27 10.80
C GLY A 3 -2.87 1.81 11.26
N ASN A 4 -3.61 0.84 10.70
CA ASN A 4 -3.28 -0.57 10.89
C ASN A 4 -2.14 -1.01 9.98
N LEU A 5 -1.98 -0.36 8.82
CA LEU A 5 -0.95 -0.62 7.83
C LEU A 5 0.27 0.26 8.02
N PHE A 6 0.08 1.57 8.18
CA PHE A 6 1.18 2.53 8.26
C PHE A 6 1.33 3.13 9.67
N SER A 7 2.55 3.12 10.20
CA SER A 7 2.88 3.84 11.44
C SER A 7 3.07 5.32 11.21
N GLU A 8 3.52 5.69 10.01
CA GLU A 8 3.74 7.06 9.58
C GLU A 8 3.43 7.18 8.09
N LEU A 9 2.73 8.25 7.70
CA LEU A 9 2.52 8.57 6.29
C LEU A 9 3.70 9.42 5.81
N VAL A 10 4.21 9.10 4.62
CA VAL A 10 5.32 9.82 4.01
C VAL A 10 4.82 10.62 2.80
N PRO A 11 5.37 11.82 2.56
CA PRO A 11 5.01 12.58 1.37
C PRO A 11 5.37 11.80 0.10
N LEU A 12 4.55 11.93 -0.93
CA LEU A 12 4.81 11.35 -2.25
C LEU A 12 5.99 12.06 -2.95
N CYS A 13 6.23 13.32 -2.59
CA CYS A 13 7.13 14.23 -3.30
C CYS A 13 8.57 14.12 -2.80
N ASP A 14 9.28 13.08 -3.24
CA ASP A 14 10.75 13.00 -3.31
C ASP A 14 11.16 12.41 -4.68
N GLY A 15 10.65 12.99 -5.78
CA GLY A 15 10.98 12.59 -7.16
C GLY A 15 10.09 11.51 -7.79
N ASP A 16 9.23 10.84 -7.01
CA ASP A 16 8.37 9.73 -7.49
C ASP A 16 7.08 10.17 -8.21
N CYS A 17 6.76 11.48 -8.21
CA CYS A 17 5.51 11.98 -8.81
C CYS A 17 5.50 11.99 -10.35
N SER A 18 6.65 11.83 -11.02
CA SER A 18 6.73 11.90 -12.49
C SER A 18 6.03 10.74 -13.22
N GLY A 19 5.73 9.65 -12.50
CA GLY A 19 5.01 8.48 -13.02
C GLY A 19 3.53 8.44 -12.65
N LEU A 20 3.05 9.41 -11.86
CA LEU A 20 1.68 9.44 -11.36
C LEU A 20 0.80 10.24 -12.31
N LYS A 21 -0.40 9.72 -12.61
CA LYS A 21 -1.41 10.49 -13.36
C LYS A 21 -2.11 11.46 -12.42
N ASP A 22 -2.62 12.58 -12.95
CA ASP A 22 -3.29 13.62 -12.17
C ASP A 22 -4.46 13.10 -11.32
N ASP A 23 -5.10 12.02 -11.76
CA ASP A 23 -6.24 11.39 -11.08
C ASP A 23 -5.86 10.23 -10.14
N ASP A 24 -4.56 9.91 -10.01
CA ASP A 24 -4.11 8.81 -9.18
C ASP A 24 -4.19 9.18 -7.68
N PHE A 25 -5.05 8.49 -6.94
CA PHE A 25 -5.15 8.67 -5.50
C PHE A 25 -4.22 7.69 -4.76
N ILE A 26 -3.11 8.21 -4.24
CA ILE A 26 -2.01 7.40 -3.70
C ILE A 26 -1.69 7.76 -2.26
N ILE A 27 -1.40 6.73 -1.46
CA ILE A 27 -0.99 6.86 -0.06
C ILE A 27 0.32 6.10 0.12
N SER A 28 1.37 6.78 0.56
CA SER A 28 2.63 6.15 0.95
C SER A 28 2.86 6.26 2.46
N GLY A 29 3.51 5.26 3.04
CA GLY A 29 3.86 5.27 4.45
C GLY A 29 4.87 4.21 4.82
N ILE A 30 5.33 4.27 6.07
CA ILE A 30 6.17 3.23 6.68
C ILE A 30 5.28 2.15 7.26
N ILE A 31 5.52 0.89 6.86
CA ILE A 31 4.72 -0.24 7.30
C ILE A 31 4.86 -0.39 8.82
N THR A 32 3.72 -0.58 9.50
CA THR A 32 3.66 -0.67 10.95
C THR A 32 4.53 -1.79 11.49
N GLY A 33 5.46 -1.45 12.39
CA GLY A 33 6.36 -2.41 13.01
C GLY A 33 7.58 -2.78 12.14
N THR A 34 7.83 -2.03 11.07
CA THR A 34 9.03 -2.12 10.23
C THR A 34 9.56 -0.71 9.92
N ASP A 35 10.67 -0.65 9.20
CA ASP A 35 11.28 0.56 8.62
C ASP A 35 11.06 0.66 7.10
N LYS A 36 10.25 -0.23 6.53
CA LYS A 36 10.05 -0.32 5.08
C LYS A 36 8.93 0.61 4.60
N LYS A 37 9.20 1.38 3.55
CA LYS A 37 8.21 2.17 2.83
C LYS A 37 7.34 1.25 1.96
N ALA A 38 6.03 1.51 1.93
CA ALA A 38 5.13 0.98 0.93
C ALA A 38 4.13 2.05 0.47
N THR A 39 3.54 1.79 -0.68
CA THR A 39 2.62 2.68 -1.37
C THR A 39 1.36 1.91 -1.73
N ILE A 40 0.20 2.53 -1.55
CA ILE A 40 -1.08 2.04 -2.02
C ILE A 40 -1.62 3.03 -3.04
N LYS A 41 -1.95 2.53 -4.23
CA LYS A 41 -2.75 3.25 -5.22
C LYS A 41 -4.18 2.79 -5.13
N LEU A 42 -5.12 3.72 -4.91
CA LEU A 42 -6.54 3.43 -4.91
C LEU A 42 -7.06 3.45 -6.35
N THR A 43 -7.89 2.46 -6.69
CA THR A 43 -8.48 2.27 -8.01
C THR A 43 -9.99 2.12 -7.88
N ASP A 44 -10.71 2.20 -8.99
CA ASP A 44 -12.17 1.98 -9.01
C ASP A 44 -12.58 0.59 -8.51
N TYR A 45 -11.65 -0.37 -8.55
CA TYR A 45 -11.87 -1.77 -8.19
C TYR A 45 -11.21 -2.17 -6.87
N GLY A 46 -10.59 -1.23 -6.14
CA GLY A 46 -9.94 -1.50 -4.87
C GLY A 46 -8.62 -0.75 -4.72
N CYS A 47 -7.53 -1.49 -4.53
CA CYS A 47 -6.22 -0.88 -4.41
C CYS A 47 -5.09 -1.79 -4.86
N GLU A 48 -4.05 -1.18 -5.40
CA GLU A 48 -2.79 -1.82 -5.76
C GLU A 48 -1.76 -1.50 -4.68
N TYR A 49 -1.04 -2.52 -4.21
CA TYR A 49 0.00 -2.40 -3.18
C TYR A 49 1.38 -2.53 -3.81
N TYR A 50 2.23 -1.55 -3.51
CA TYR A 50 3.61 -1.47 -3.95
C TYR A 50 4.52 -1.45 -2.73
N GLY A 51 5.21 -2.55 -2.45
CA GLY A 51 6.08 -2.70 -1.29
C GLY A 51 6.41 -4.16 -1.03
N ASP A 52 7.04 -4.43 0.12
CA ASP A 52 7.35 -5.80 0.52
C ASP A 52 6.08 -6.56 0.92
N VAL A 53 5.74 -7.59 0.14
CA VAL A 53 4.55 -8.43 0.35
C VAL A 53 4.70 -9.32 1.59
N GLN A 54 5.92 -9.73 1.95
CA GLN A 54 6.14 -10.58 3.13
C GLN A 54 5.84 -9.82 4.42
N GLU A 55 6.20 -8.53 4.49
CA GLU A 55 5.83 -7.69 5.62
C GLU A 55 4.32 -7.48 5.70
N LEU A 56 3.66 -7.32 4.56
CA LEU A 56 2.20 -7.17 4.51
C LEU A 56 1.49 -8.42 5.03
N GLU A 57 1.91 -9.62 4.63
CA GLU A 57 1.33 -10.88 5.14
C GLU A 57 1.60 -11.06 6.63
N ARG A 58 2.83 -10.80 7.09
CA ARG A 58 3.18 -10.83 8.52
C ARG A 58 2.32 -9.87 9.35
N LEU A 59 2.07 -8.68 8.81
CA LEU A 59 1.21 -7.69 9.45
C LEU A 59 -0.25 -8.18 9.50
N ARG A 60 -0.75 -8.78 8.42
CA ARG A 60 -2.11 -9.34 8.35
C ARG A 60 -2.33 -10.42 9.41
N GLU A 61 -1.38 -11.33 9.57
CA GLU A 61 -1.39 -12.37 10.62
C GLU A 61 -1.44 -11.76 12.03
N LYS A 62 -0.62 -10.74 12.29
CA LYS A 62 -0.54 -10.10 13.61
C LYS A 62 -1.73 -9.22 13.96
N ARG A 63 -2.38 -8.63 12.96
CA ARG A 63 -3.46 -7.64 13.13
C ARG A 63 -4.85 -8.21 12.84
N CYS A 64 -4.96 -9.52 12.63
CA CYS A 64 -6.21 -10.20 12.24
C CYS A 64 -6.90 -9.52 11.05
N LEU A 65 -6.11 -9.00 10.10
CA LEU A 65 -6.67 -8.39 8.89
C LEU A 65 -7.14 -9.53 7.98
N ILE A 66 -8.45 -9.61 7.76
CA ILE A 66 -9.04 -10.62 6.88
C ILE A 66 -8.41 -10.47 5.48
N ARG A 67 -8.00 -11.58 4.87
CA ARG A 67 -7.67 -11.62 3.44
C ARG A 67 -8.94 -11.28 2.66
N GLY A 68 -9.15 -9.99 2.39
CA GLY A 68 -10.11 -9.58 1.37
C GLY A 68 -9.69 -10.23 0.06
N ALA A 69 -10.65 -10.79 -0.69
CA ALA A 69 -10.40 -11.32 -2.01
C ALA A 69 -9.95 -10.17 -2.94
N PHE A 70 -8.64 -9.93 -3.00
CA PHE A 70 -8.04 -9.06 -3.99
C PHE A 70 -7.92 -9.87 -5.28
N HIS A 71 -8.77 -9.54 -6.26
CA HIS A 71 -8.51 -9.94 -7.64
C HIS A 71 -7.32 -9.12 -8.13
N ALA A 72 -6.11 -9.63 -7.93
CA ALA A 72 -4.96 -9.19 -8.71
C ALA A 72 -5.22 -9.65 -10.14
N SER A 73 -5.61 -8.72 -11.01
CA SER A 73 -5.67 -8.98 -12.45
C SER A 73 -4.25 -9.28 -12.95
N GLU A 74 -4.03 -10.49 -13.45
CA GLU A 74 -2.86 -10.83 -14.25
C GLU A 74 -2.95 -10.06 -15.57
N GLU A 75 -1.94 -9.24 -15.89
CA GLU A 75 -1.82 -8.57 -17.19
C GLU A 75 -1.66 -9.61 -18.32
N SER A 76 -2.45 -9.44 -19.39
CA SER A 76 -2.28 -10.14 -20.69
C SER A 76 -1.28 -9.43 -21.58
#